data_AF-A0A258W633-F1
#
_entry.id   AF-A0A258W633-F1
#
_cell.length_a   1.000
_cell.length_b   1.000
_cell.length_c   1.000
_cell.angle_alpha   90.00
_cell.angle_beta   90.00
_cell.angle_gamma   90.00
#
_symmetry.space_group_name_H-M   'P 1'
#
loop_
_entity.id
_entity.type
_entity.pdbx_description
1 polymer ?
#
loop_
_entity_poly.entity_id
_entity_poly.type
_entity_poly.pdbx_seq_one_letter_code
_entity_poly.pdbx_strand_id
1 'polypeptide(L)'
;MSFVNYFISIQIFFLAAITRAQGLDFGQQDSADVVSPESLFPFANMTLIIFSIYLVCGITLLAYFLLKNRPKWVPPVILENFPTSAKVAITLTLIAYGLVHFFALLEVYLVTKTSFKSASEYFFYMKLPKLAATSHAHFFGHGTMYLLTSLIFIFSKLNEFWKIAFICLALSAGLLDVPSWWAIKYGGGGYELFSSFAGAMSVLGWGYMAIRILYEIWWSELFRRNA
;
A
#
# COMPACT_ATOMS: atom_id res chain seq x y z
N MET A 1 14.59 -23.43 19.55
CA MET A 1 13.94 -23.64 18.24
C MET A 1 14.44 -22.53 17.31
N SER A 2 15.04 -22.85 16.16
CA SER A 2 15.65 -21.82 15.30
C SER A 2 14.59 -20.96 14.62
N PHE A 3 14.89 -19.69 14.34
CA PHE A 3 14.03 -18.77 13.60
C PHE A 3 13.57 -19.35 12.25
N VAL A 4 14.43 -20.15 11.61
CA VAL A 4 14.14 -20.87 10.38
C VAL A 4 13.02 -21.91 10.58
N ASN A 5 13.04 -22.66 11.67
CA ASN A 5 12.00 -23.65 11.97
C ASN A 5 10.65 -22.99 12.28
N TYR A 6 10.66 -21.81 12.91
CA TYR A 6 9.45 -21.01 13.13
C TYR A 6 8.86 -20.48 11.81
N PHE A 7 9.71 -19.96 10.92
CA PHE A 7 9.28 -19.43 9.63
C PHE A 7 8.72 -20.54 8.70
N ILE A 8 9.36 -21.70 8.68
CA ILE A 8 8.87 -22.88 7.94
C ILE A 8 7.52 -23.35 8.52
N SER A 9 7.36 -23.36 9.85
CA SER A 9 6.11 -23.76 10.48
C SER A 9 4.95 -22.81 10.14
N ILE A 10 5.23 -21.50 10.06
CA ILE A 10 4.26 -20.50 9.60
C ILE A 10 3.88 -20.74 8.14
N GLN A 11 4.85 -20.99 7.25
CA GLN A 11 4.54 -21.23 5.84
C GLN A 11 3.74 -22.52 5.61
N ILE A 12 4.04 -23.59 6.34
CA ILE A 12 3.27 -24.84 6.29
C ILE A 12 1.83 -24.61 6.79
N PHE A 13 1.67 -23.85 7.88
CA PHE A 13 0.36 -23.48 8.40
C PHE A 13 -0.45 -22.64 7.39
N PHE A 14 0.19 -21.66 6.74
CA PHE A 14 -0.43 -20.86 5.69
C PHE A 14 -0.81 -21.69 4.47
N LEU A 15 0.06 -22.61 4.03
CA LEU A 15 -0.22 -23.48 2.89
C LEU A 15 -1.40 -24.42 3.19
N ALA A 16 -1.45 -25.00 4.39
CA ALA A 16 -2.55 -25.84 4.86
C ALA A 16 -3.87 -25.05 5.02
N ALA A 17 -3.80 -23.78 5.43
CA ALA A 17 -4.97 -22.91 5.51
C ALA A 17 -5.48 -22.51 4.12
N ILE A 18 -4.59 -22.29 3.15
CA ILE A 18 -4.92 -21.95 1.76
C ILE A 18 -5.57 -23.16 1.06
N THR A 19 -5.02 -24.37 1.20
CA THR A 19 -5.61 -25.58 0.60
C THR A 19 -6.99 -25.88 1.17
N ARG A 20 -7.20 -25.73 2.49
CA ARG A 20 -8.54 -25.83 3.11
C ARG A 20 -9.50 -24.75 2.61
N ALA A 21 -9.04 -23.50 2.49
CA ALA A 21 -9.87 -22.38 1.99
C ALA A 21 -10.27 -22.55 0.51
N GLN A 22 -9.54 -23.34 -0.26
CA GLN A 22 -9.84 -23.66 -1.67
C GLN A 22 -10.70 -24.93 -1.85
N GLY A 23 -11.17 -25.55 -0.77
CA GLY A 23 -12.00 -26.77 -0.83
C GLY A 23 -11.25 -28.02 -1.28
N LEU A 24 -9.91 -27.99 -1.29
CA LEU A 24 -9.07 -29.16 -1.56
C LEU A 24 -8.84 -29.88 -0.23
N ASP A 25 -9.86 -30.59 0.22
CA ASP A 25 -9.81 -31.40 1.45
C ASP A 25 -9.12 -32.76 1.17
N PHE A 26 -7.92 -32.93 1.69
CA PHE A 26 -7.19 -34.21 1.68
C PHE A 26 -7.54 -35.08 2.89
N GLY A 27 -8.81 -35.04 3.33
CA GLY A 27 -9.33 -35.94 4.34
C GLY A 27 -8.72 -35.70 5.71
N GLN A 28 -9.19 -34.66 6.40
CA GLN A 28 -9.07 -34.63 7.86
C GLN A 28 -10.35 -34.10 8.51
N GLN A 29 -11.00 -35.05 9.20
CA GLN A 29 -12.23 -35.03 9.99
C GLN A 29 -12.68 -33.68 10.56
N ASP A 30 -13.99 -33.47 10.49
CA ASP A 30 -14.78 -32.41 11.12
C ASP A 30 -14.41 -32.19 12.60
N SER A 31 -13.64 -31.15 12.89
CA SER A 31 -13.83 -30.36 14.10
C SER A 31 -14.20 -28.94 13.67
N ALA A 32 -15.47 -28.59 13.87
CA ALA A 32 -15.91 -27.21 13.89
C ALA A 32 -15.35 -26.52 15.15
N ASP A 33 -14.02 -26.43 15.24
CA ASP A 33 -13.38 -25.55 16.20
C ASP A 33 -13.59 -24.14 15.67
N VAL A 34 -14.68 -23.53 16.15
CA VAL A 34 -14.91 -22.10 16.05
C VAL A 34 -13.67 -21.44 16.67
N VAL A 35 -12.75 -21.01 15.81
CA VAL A 35 -11.54 -20.27 16.22
C VAL A 35 -12.02 -19.11 17.08
N SER A 36 -11.81 -19.21 18.40
CA SER A 36 -12.36 -18.22 19.31
C SER A 36 -11.69 -16.87 19.02
N PRO A 37 -12.43 -15.75 19.07
CA PRO A 37 -11.84 -14.43 18.90
C PRO A 37 -10.62 -14.19 19.80
N GLU A 38 -10.57 -14.79 20.99
CA GLU A 38 -9.41 -14.70 21.90
C GLU A 38 -8.13 -15.31 21.30
N SER A 39 -8.25 -16.38 20.51
CA SER A 39 -7.10 -17.00 19.83
C SER A 39 -6.51 -16.16 18.70
N LEU A 40 -7.21 -15.10 18.27
CA LEU A 40 -6.80 -14.18 17.20
C LEU A 40 -6.15 -12.89 17.75
N PHE A 41 -6.28 -12.58 19.04
CA PHE A 41 -5.62 -11.43 19.67
C PHE A 41 -4.09 -11.40 19.51
N PRO A 42 -3.36 -12.55 19.55
CA PRO A 42 -1.93 -12.57 19.26
C PRO A 42 -1.59 -12.06 17.86
N PHE A 43 -2.48 -12.26 16.87
CA PHE A 43 -2.30 -11.76 15.51
C PHE A 43 -2.46 -10.24 15.42
N ALA A 44 -3.42 -9.65 16.14
CA ALA A 44 -3.59 -8.19 16.18
C ALA A 44 -2.35 -7.49 16.78
N ASN A 45 -1.80 -8.04 17.86
CA ASN A 45 -0.57 -7.55 18.47
C ASN A 45 0.65 -7.77 17.56
N MET A 46 0.73 -8.91 16.87
CA MET A 46 1.78 -9.17 15.90
C MET A 46 1.72 -8.19 14.72
N THR A 47 0.53 -7.88 14.20
CA THR A 47 0.35 -6.88 13.14
C THR A 47 0.77 -5.48 13.60
N LEU A 48 0.44 -5.09 14.84
CA LEU A 48 0.88 -3.82 15.43
C LEU A 48 2.40 -3.76 15.65
N ILE A 49 3.02 -4.88 16.06
CA ILE A 49 4.48 -4.99 16.21
C ILE A 49 5.18 -4.89 14.85
N ILE A 50 4.72 -5.65 13.86
CA ILE A 50 5.25 -5.60 12.49
C ILE A 50 5.09 -4.19 11.93
N PHE A 51 3.93 -3.57 12.13
CA PHE A 51 3.65 -2.19 11.75
C PHE A 51 4.64 -1.21 12.41
N SER A 52 4.87 -1.33 13.72
CA SER A 52 5.80 -0.47 14.46
C SER A 52 7.24 -0.62 13.96
N ILE A 53 7.66 -1.87 13.69
CA ILE A 53 8.98 -2.16 13.12
C ILE A 53 9.11 -1.54 11.73
N TYR A 54 8.14 -1.76 10.85
CA TYR A 54 8.17 -1.21 9.49
C TYR A 54 8.13 0.31 9.46
N LEU A 55 7.32 0.94 10.33
CA LEU A 55 7.25 2.39 10.44
C LEU A 55 8.58 2.96 10.92
N VAL A 56 9.17 2.38 11.97
CA VAL A 56 10.48 2.79 12.49
C VAL A 56 11.58 2.57 11.45
N CYS A 57 11.63 1.41 10.79
CA CYS A 57 12.60 1.13 9.74
C CYS A 57 12.42 2.07 8.54
N GLY A 58 11.18 2.31 8.10
CA GLY A 58 10.87 3.20 6.99
C GLY A 58 11.26 4.65 7.28
N ILE A 59 10.92 5.17 8.47
CA ILE A 59 11.31 6.51 8.92
C ILE A 59 12.84 6.60 9.09
N THR A 60 13.47 5.56 9.62
CA THR A 60 14.93 5.53 9.83
C THR A 60 15.67 5.49 8.50
N LEU A 61 15.20 4.70 7.53
CA LEU A 61 15.76 4.67 6.17
C LEU A 61 15.54 6.01 5.47
N LEU A 62 14.32 6.56 5.54
CA LEU A 62 14.02 7.90 5.02
C LEU A 62 14.97 8.94 5.63
N ALA A 63 15.07 9.03 6.95
CA ALA A 63 15.96 9.96 7.63
C ALA A 63 17.43 9.75 7.23
N TYR A 64 17.90 8.50 7.17
CA TYR A 64 19.25 8.17 6.72
C TYR A 64 19.53 8.66 5.30
N PHE A 65 18.58 8.46 4.36
CA PHE A 65 18.74 8.89 2.98
C PHE A 65 18.60 10.41 2.81
N LEU A 66 17.76 11.07 3.61
CA LEU A 66 17.63 12.53 3.59
C LEU A 66 18.84 13.25 4.20
N LEU A 67 19.46 12.68 5.23
CA LEU A 67 20.60 13.27 5.95
C LEU A 67 21.95 12.97 5.30
N LYS A 68 22.03 11.96 4.44
CA LYS A 68 23.28 11.59 3.77
C LYS A 68 23.50 12.47 2.55
N ASN A 69 24.55 13.30 2.58
CA ASN A 69 25.02 14.01 1.40
C ASN A 69 25.35 13.00 0.29
N ARG A 70 24.51 12.99 -0.76
CA ARG A 70 24.72 12.21 -1.97
C ARG A 70 25.13 13.15 -3.10
N PRO A 71 26.00 12.70 -4.02
CA PRO A 71 26.23 13.44 -5.25
C PRO A 71 24.90 13.62 -5.99
N LYS A 72 24.73 14.75 -6.68
CA LYS A 72 23.56 14.99 -7.52
C LYS A 72 23.46 13.86 -8.54
N TRP A 73 22.40 13.06 -8.45
CA TRP A 73 22.09 12.07 -9.47
C TRP A 73 21.36 12.77 -10.61
N VAL A 74 21.84 12.56 -11.83
CA VAL A 74 21.20 13.02 -13.05
C VAL A 74 20.76 11.76 -13.80
N PRO A 75 19.47 11.60 -14.10
CA PRO A 75 19.00 10.43 -14.84
C PRO A 75 19.68 10.36 -16.22
N PRO A 76 20.07 9.16 -16.69
CA PRO A 76 20.64 9.01 -18.02
C PRO A 76 19.63 9.38 -19.12
N VAL A 77 18.34 9.23 -18.84
CA VAL A 77 17.22 9.63 -19.70
C VAL A 77 16.17 10.32 -18.84
N ILE A 78 15.72 11.50 -19.26
CA ILE A 78 14.61 12.22 -18.62
C ILE A 78 13.26 11.81 -19.21
N LEU A 79 12.19 11.91 -18.42
CA LEU A 79 10.82 11.57 -18.83
C LEU A 79 10.38 12.22 -20.16
N GLU A 80 10.82 13.45 -20.40
CA GLU A 80 10.54 14.21 -21.62
C GLU A 80 10.99 13.47 -22.89
N ASN A 81 12.08 12.71 -22.80
CA ASN A 81 12.74 12.04 -23.94
C ASN A 81 12.29 10.59 -24.12
N PHE A 82 11.28 10.12 -23.39
CA PHE A 82 10.77 8.76 -23.54
C PHE A 82 10.13 8.58 -24.94
N PRO A 83 10.21 7.38 -25.54
CA PRO A 83 9.52 7.10 -26.80
C PRO A 83 8.00 7.20 -26.61
N THR A 84 7.28 7.62 -27.66
CA THR A 84 5.82 7.83 -27.62
C THR A 84 5.06 6.61 -27.09
N SER A 85 5.51 5.39 -27.41
CA SER A 85 4.92 4.15 -26.90
C SER A 85 4.98 4.07 -25.36
N ALA A 86 6.12 4.42 -24.76
CA ALA A 86 6.26 4.47 -23.31
C ALA A 86 5.41 5.57 -22.68
N LYS A 87 5.33 6.75 -23.31
CA LYS A 87 4.50 7.87 -22.85
C LYS A 87 3.02 7.49 -22.76
N VAL A 88 2.49 6.85 -23.80
CA VAL A 88 1.11 6.35 -23.84
C VAL A 88 0.89 5.27 -22.79
N ALA A 89 1.78 4.26 -22.69
CA ALA A 89 1.66 3.18 -21.72
C ALA A 89 1.65 3.70 -20.28
N ILE A 90 2.57 4.62 -19.94
CA ILE A 90 2.64 5.25 -18.62
C ILE A 90 1.38 6.05 -18.34
N THR A 91 0.89 6.84 -19.30
CA THR A 91 -0.31 7.66 -19.15
C THR A 91 -1.54 6.81 -18.85
N LEU A 92 -1.79 5.77 -19.65
CA LEU A 92 -2.92 4.86 -19.44
C LEU A 92 -2.82 4.12 -18.09
N THR A 93 -1.62 3.71 -17.70
CA THR A 93 -1.38 3.06 -16.40
C THR A 93 -1.68 4.01 -15.24
N LEU A 94 -1.19 5.25 -15.30
CA LEU A 94 -1.45 6.25 -14.25
C LEU A 94 -2.93 6.65 -14.18
N ILE A 95 -3.63 6.71 -15.31
CA ILE A 95 -5.09 6.92 -15.34
C ILE A 95 -5.81 5.75 -14.67
N ALA A 96 -5.43 4.50 -14.98
CA ALA A 96 -6.01 3.32 -14.35
C ALA A 96 -5.81 3.33 -12.83
N TYR A 97 -4.60 3.66 -12.36
CA TYR A 97 -4.32 3.84 -10.92
C TYR A 97 -5.11 5.01 -10.31
N GLY A 98 -5.26 6.12 -11.04
CA GLY A 98 -6.13 7.22 -10.62
C GLY A 98 -7.59 6.79 -10.44
N LEU A 99 -8.11 5.96 -11.35
CA LEU A 99 -9.45 5.38 -11.21
C LEU A 99 -9.56 4.46 -10.00
N VAL A 100 -8.53 3.65 -9.71
CA VAL A 100 -8.50 2.83 -8.48
C VAL A 100 -8.63 3.70 -7.24
N HIS A 101 -7.88 4.79 -7.14
CA HIS A 101 -8.00 5.73 -6.01
C HIS A 101 -9.36 6.44 -5.96
N PHE A 102 -9.92 6.84 -7.10
CA PHE A 102 -11.24 7.45 -7.17
C PHE A 102 -12.33 6.48 -6.66
N PHE A 103 -12.32 5.24 -7.14
CA PHE A 103 -13.29 4.24 -6.69
C PHE A 103 -13.08 3.83 -5.24
N ALA A 104 -11.84 3.80 -4.73
CA ALA A 104 -11.58 3.58 -3.32
C ALA A 104 -12.16 4.71 -2.44
N LEU A 105 -11.99 5.98 -2.84
CA LEU A 105 -12.60 7.11 -2.14
C LEU A 105 -14.13 7.04 -2.18
N LEU A 106 -14.69 6.70 -3.34
CA LEU A 106 -16.13 6.50 -3.51
C LEU A 106 -16.64 5.35 -2.63
N GLU A 107 -15.92 4.23 -2.56
CA GLU A 107 -16.26 3.10 -1.68
C GLU A 107 -16.28 3.56 -0.22
N VAL A 108 -15.25 4.25 0.25
CA VAL A 108 -15.21 4.79 1.62
C VAL A 108 -16.40 5.73 1.87
N TYR A 109 -16.69 6.62 0.92
CA TYR A 109 -17.84 7.53 1.03
C TYR A 109 -19.16 6.77 1.11
N LEU A 110 -19.41 5.82 0.21
CA LEU A 110 -20.63 5.03 0.20
C LEU A 110 -20.75 4.21 1.49
N VAL A 111 -19.73 3.44 1.86
CA VAL A 111 -19.73 2.61 3.07
C VAL A 111 -20.03 3.44 4.32
N THR A 112 -19.41 4.60 4.48
CA THR A 112 -19.58 5.46 5.67
C THR A 112 -20.81 6.37 5.66
N LYS A 113 -21.49 6.52 4.52
CA LYS A 113 -22.71 7.34 4.42
C LYS A 113 -23.98 6.53 4.26
N THR A 114 -23.90 5.35 3.65
CA THR A 114 -25.09 4.54 3.33
C THR A 114 -25.21 3.29 4.17
N SER A 115 -24.10 2.71 4.63
CA SER A 115 -24.09 1.35 5.19
C SER A 115 -23.70 1.30 6.67
N PHE A 116 -22.75 2.12 7.09
CA PHE A 116 -22.22 2.16 8.47
C PHE A 116 -22.02 3.60 8.92
N LYS A 117 -22.16 3.88 10.21
CA LYS A 117 -21.99 5.23 10.78
C LYS A 117 -20.52 5.63 10.91
N SER A 118 -19.61 4.66 10.95
CA SER A 118 -18.17 4.88 11.04
C SER A 118 -17.35 3.74 10.43
N ALA A 119 -16.05 3.99 10.22
CA ALA A 119 -15.12 2.95 9.80
C ALA A 119 -14.97 1.86 10.89
N SER A 120 -15.02 2.24 12.16
CA SER A 120 -15.01 1.30 13.29
C SER A 120 -16.19 0.34 13.24
N GLU A 121 -17.40 0.83 12.96
CA GLU A 121 -18.57 -0.04 12.81
C GLU A 121 -18.43 -0.99 11.62
N TYR A 122 -17.94 -0.47 10.47
CA TYR A 122 -17.66 -1.29 9.29
C TYR A 122 -16.69 -2.44 9.57
N PHE A 123 -15.53 -2.14 10.18
CA PHE A 123 -14.51 -3.16 10.49
C PHE A 123 -14.90 -4.08 11.64
N PHE A 124 -15.72 -3.61 12.58
CA PHE A 124 -16.29 -4.44 13.64
C PHE A 124 -17.09 -5.60 13.05
N TYR A 125 -18.01 -5.30 12.13
CA TYR A 125 -18.86 -6.30 11.47
C TYR A 125 -18.16 -7.07 10.32
N MET A 126 -17.00 -6.60 9.85
CA MET A 126 -16.25 -7.31 8.81
C MET A 126 -15.75 -8.67 9.31
N LYS A 127 -16.14 -9.75 8.62
CA LYS A 127 -15.64 -11.11 8.91
C LYS A 127 -14.13 -11.21 8.68
N LEU A 128 -13.44 -11.98 9.51
CA LEU A 128 -11.98 -12.13 9.43
C LEU A 128 -11.47 -12.59 8.05
N PRO A 129 -12.06 -13.59 7.37
CA PRO A 129 -11.58 -13.98 6.03
C PRO A 129 -11.68 -12.85 5.02
N LYS A 130 -12.72 -12.02 5.11
CA LYS A 130 -12.87 -10.84 4.26
C LYS A 130 -11.80 -9.79 4.59
N LEU A 131 -11.53 -9.52 5.87
CA LEU A 131 -10.47 -8.60 6.27
C LEU A 131 -9.11 -9.07 5.76
N ALA A 132 -8.78 -10.36 5.90
CA ALA A 132 -7.54 -10.95 5.39
C ALA A 132 -7.44 -10.87 3.87
N ALA A 133 -8.50 -11.21 3.13
CA ALA A 133 -8.52 -11.13 1.68
C ALA A 133 -8.37 -9.67 1.19
N THR A 134 -9.10 -8.73 1.79
CA THR A 134 -8.97 -7.29 1.46
C THR A 134 -7.59 -6.76 1.79
N SER A 135 -6.99 -7.20 2.91
CA SER A 135 -5.62 -6.85 3.31
C SER A 135 -4.58 -7.33 2.30
N HIS A 136 -4.68 -8.58 1.85
CA HIS A 136 -3.80 -9.13 0.83
C HIS A 136 -3.88 -8.33 -0.48
N ALA A 137 -5.11 -8.10 -0.96
CA ALA A 137 -5.34 -7.35 -2.19
C ALA A 137 -4.77 -5.93 -2.12
N HIS A 138 -4.95 -5.23 -1.00
CA HIS A 138 -4.44 -3.87 -0.84
C HIS A 138 -2.93 -3.81 -0.64
N PHE A 139 -2.34 -4.72 0.12
CA PHE A 139 -0.87 -4.78 0.21
C PHE A 139 -0.23 -5.02 -1.14
N PHE A 140 -0.78 -5.96 -1.91
CA PHE A 140 -0.30 -6.23 -3.27
C PHE A 140 -0.51 -5.00 -4.17
N GLY A 141 -1.73 -4.47 -4.21
CA GLY A 141 -2.10 -3.32 -5.04
C GLY A 141 -1.24 -2.08 -4.75
N HIS A 142 -1.16 -1.67 -3.47
CA HIS A 142 -0.33 -0.56 -3.03
C HIS A 142 1.15 -0.81 -3.32
N GLY A 143 1.66 -2.00 -2.98
CA GLY A 143 3.06 -2.37 -3.20
C GLY A 143 3.45 -2.27 -4.68
N THR A 144 2.66 -2.87 -5.56
CA THR A 144 2.91 -2.84 -7.02
C THR A 144 2.74 -1.44 -7.59
N MET A 145 1.64 -0.74 -7.28
CA MET A 145 1.34 0.58 -7.81
C MET A 145 2.38 1.62 -7.40
N TYR A 146 2.72 1.68 -6.10
CA TYR A 146 3.69 2.64 -5.59
C TYR A 146 5.10 2.33 -6.08
N LEU A 147 5.49 1.04 -6.16
CA LEU A 147 6.78 0.66 -6.73
C LEU A 147 6.90 1.06 -8.20
N LEU A 148 5.94 0.68 -9.04
CA LEU A 148 5.97 0.97 -10.47
C LEU A 148 5.94 2.48 -10.74
N THR A 149 5.10 3.22 -10.02
CA THR A 149 5.06 4.69 -10.13
C THR A 149 6.39 5.29 -9.70
N SER A 150 7.00 4.79 -8.62
CA SER A 150 8.32 5.26 -8.14
C SER A 150 9.42 4.99 -9.18
N LEU A 151 9.44 3.80 -9.79
CA LEU A 151 10.41 3.44 -10.82
C LEU A 151 10.33 4.32 -12.07
N ILE A 152 9.16 4.86 -12.39
CA ILE A 152 9.01 5.85 -13.46
C ILE A 152 9.43 7.23 -12.94
N PHE A 153 9.00 7.59 -11.73
CA PHE A 153 9.23 8.89 -11.12
C PHE A 153 10.71 9.24 -10.92
N ILE A 154 11.59 8.24 -10.71
CA ILE A 154 13.03 8.49 -10.59
C ILE A 154 13.59 9.20 -11.84
N PHE A 155 13.01 9.00 -13.03
CA PHE A 155 13.44 9.67 -14.26
C PHE A 155 13.00 11.14 -14.38
N SER A 156 12.26 11.65 -13.38
CA SER A 156 11.86 13.05 -13.35
C SER A 156 13.06 14.00 -13.20
N LYS A 157 12.90 15.24 -13.64
CA LYS A 157 13.88 16.33 -13.45
C LYS A 157 13.91 16.87 -12.03
N LEU A 158 13.05 16.36 -11.16
CA LEU A 158 12.99 16.77 -9.76
C LEU A 158 14.32 16.44 -9.07
N ASN A 159 14.69 17.25 -8.06
CA ASN A 159 15.90 16.94 -7.29
C ASN A 159 15.72 15.66 -6.48
N GLU A 160 16.84 15.03 -6.13
CA GLU A 160 16.86 13.71 -5.48
C GLU A 160 16.17 13.70 -4.11
N PHE A 161 16.29 14.80 -3.37
CA PHE A 161 15.65 14.95 -2.05
C PHE A 161 14.13 14.77 -2.16
N TRP A 162 13.48 15.49 -3.07
CA TRP A 162 12.03 15.40 -3.23
C TRP A 162 11.61 14.06 -3.81
N LYS A 163 12.43 13.45 -4.68
CA LYS A 163 12.16 12.09 -5.18
C LYS A 163 12.03 11.10 -4.03
N ILE A 164 13.05 11.08 -3.16
CA ILE A 164 13.09 10.21 -1.98
C ILE A 164 11.90 10.50 -1.06
N ALA A 165 11.62 11.79 -0.81
CA ALA A 165 10.52 12.19 0.07
C ALA A 165 9.16 11.65 -0.40
N PHE A 166 8.81 11.84 -1.69
CA PHE A 166 7.52 11.38 -2.21
C PHE A 166 7.43 9.85 -2.36
N ILE A 167 8.52 9.19 -2.73
CA ILE A 167 8.60 7.72 -2.79
C ILE A 167 8.35 7.13 -1.40
N CYS A 168 9.04 7.62 -0.39
CA CYS A 168 8.86 7.13 0.97
C CYS A 168 7.47 7.48 1.52
N LEU A 169 6.95 8.67 1.22
CA LEU A 169 5.59 9.05 1.62
C LEU A 169 4.54 8.08 1.08
N ALA A 170 4.61 7.73 -0.21
CA ALA A 170 3.69 6.79 -0.85
C ALA A 170 3.83 5.36 -0.30
N LEU A 171 5.06 4.85 -0.18
CA LEU A 171 5.30 3.49 0.35
C LEU A 171 4.86 3.38 1.82
N SER A 172 5.13 4.39 2.64
CA SER A 172 4.67 4.42 4.02
C SER A 172 3.15 4.52 4.13
N ALA A 173 2.47 5.16 3.18
CA ALA A 173 1.00 5.18 3.13
C ALA A 173 0.42 3.76 3.03
N GLY A 174 0.89 2.95 2.07
CA GLY A 174 0.40 1.58 1.91
C GLY A 174 0.70 0.68 3.11
N LEU A 175 1.85 0.91 3.77
CA LEU A 175 2.24 0.21 4.99
C LEU A 175 1.44 0.64 6.23
N LEU A 176 0.86 1.84 6.24
CA LEU A 176 0.00 2.32 7.31
C LEU A 176 -1.47 1.94 7.10
N ASP A 177 -1.92 1.93 5.86
CA ASP A 177 -3.32 1.74 5.48
C ASP A 177 -3.87 0.40 5.99
N VAL A 178 -3.30 -0.72 5.55
CA VAL A 178 -3.82 -2.05 5.92
C VAL A 178 -3.73 -2.32 7.42
N PRO A 179 -2.58 -2.11 8.11
CA PRO A 179 -2.51 -2.32 9.55
C PRO A 179 -3.49 -1.47 10.35
N SER A 180 -3.79 -0.25 9.89
CA SER A 180 -4.77 0.60 10.56
C SER A 180 -6.16 -0.05 10.62
N TRP A 181 -6.56 -0.83 9.60
CA TRP A 181 -7.84 -1.53 9.59
C TRP A 181 -7.92 -2.64 10.63
N TRP A 182 -6.83 -3.39 10.80
CA TRP A 182 -6.70 -4.39 11.85
C TRP A 182 -6.77 -3.71 13.23
N ALA A 183 -6.07 -2.59 13.40
CA ALA A 183 -6.11 -1.80 14.62
C ALA A 183 -7.51 -1.24 14.90
N ILE A 184 -8.25 -0.78 13.89
CA ILE A 184 -9.64 -0.31 14.04
C ILE A 184 -10.56 -1.47 14.46
N LYS A 185 -10.40 -2.65 13.85
CA LYS A 185 -11.23 -3.83 14.17
C LYS A 185 -11.09 -4.26 15.64
N TYR A 186 -9.87 -4.30 16.16
CA TYR A 186 -9.58 -4.87 17.48
C TYR A 186 -9.37 -3.82 18.58
N GLY A 187 -9.00 -2.59 18.20
CA GLY A 187 -8.71 -1.47 19.10
C GLY A 187 -9.71 -0.32 19.03
N GLY A 188 -10.70 -0.38 18.12
CA GLY A 188 -11.81 0.57 18.03
C GLY A 188 -11.50 1.87 17.28
N GLY A 189 -12.44 2.82 17.38
CA GLY A 189 -12.45 4.04 16.56
C GLY A 189 -11.27 5.00 16.74
N GLY A 190 -10.49 4.88 17.82
CA GLY A 190 -9.28 5.70 18.02
C GLY A 190 -8.23 5.51 16.91
N TYR A 191 -8.28 4.40 16.18
CA TYR A 191 -7.35 4.10 15.10
C TYR A 191 -7.80 4.60 13.71
N GLU A 192 -9.00 5.18 13.58
CA GLU A 192 -9.51 5.73 12.31
C GLU A 192 -8.63 6.87 11.77
N LEU A 193 -7.98 7.62 12.67
CA LEU A 193 -7.04 8.67 12.31
C LEU A 193 -5.84 8.13 11.53
N PHE A 194 -5.35 6.93 11.85
CA PHE A 194 -4.22 6.32 11.13
C PHE A 194 -4.60 5.94 9.70
N SER A 195 -5.81 5.40 9.49
CA SER A 195 -6.31 5.10 8.15
C SER A 195 -6.49 6.39 7.33
N SER A 196 -7.03 7.43 7.95
CA SER A 196 -7.18 8.76 7.32
C SER A 196 -5.83 9.37 6.96
N PHE A 197 -4.84 9.25 7.85
CA PHE A 197 -3.48 9.72 7.62
C PHE A 197 -2.79 8.95 6.50
N ALA A 198 -2.97 7.62 6.43
CA ALA A 198 -2.49 6.80 5.32
C ALA A 198 -3.08 7.26 3.98
N GLY A 199 -4.38 7.51 3.92
CA GLY A 199 -5.04 8.06 2.73
C GLY A 199 -4.45 9.40 2.29
N ALA A 200 -4.23 10.32 3.24
CA ALA A 200 -3.61 11.62 2.95
C ALA A 200 -2.17 11.47 2.44
N MET A 201 -1.36 10.61 3.07
CA MET A 201 0.01 10.30 2.62
C MET A 201 0.01 9.70 1.22
N SER A 202 -0.94 8.83 0.89
CA SER A 202 -1.08 8.24 -0.44
C SER A 202 -1.37 9.31 -1.49
N VAL A 203 -2.37 10.16 -1.26
CA VAL A 203 -2.73 11.25 -2.19
C VAL A 203 -1.57 12.23 -2.38
N LEU A 204 -0.88 12.62 -1.31
CA LEU A 204 0.25 13.54 -1.39
C LEU A 204 1.48 12.90 -2.02
N GLY A 205 1.82 11.67 -1.65
CA GLY A 205 2.99 10.94 -2.15
C GLY A 205 2.79 10.48 -3.58
N TRP A 206 1.88 9.53 -3.77
CA TRP A 206 1.61 8.95 -5.08
C TRP A 206 0.98 9.97 -6.04
N GLY A 207 0.01 10.77 -5.58
CA GLY A 207 -0.66 11.75 -6.45
C GLY A 207 0.30 12.80 -6.99
N TYR A 208 1.24 13.28 -6.17
CA TYR A 208 2.29 14.18 -6.65
C TYR A 208 3.18 13.51 -7.70
N MET A 209 3.64 12.27 -7.46
CA MET A 209 4.46 11.53 -8.42
C MET A 209 3.72 11.36 -9.75
N ALA A 210 2.45 10.93 -9.72
CA ALA A 210 1.65 10.73 -10.92
C ALA A 210 1.46 12.04 -11.72
N ILE A 211 1.08 13.13 -11.05
CA ILE A 211 0.92 14.45 -11.68
C ILE A 211 2.25 14.92 -12.27
N ARG A 212 3.36 14.75 -11.55
CA ARG A 212 4.67 15.18 -12.01
C ARG A 212 5.14 14.38 -13.23
N ILE A 213 4.89 13.07 -13.26
CA ILE A 213 5.21 12.22 -14.40
C ILE A 213 4.41 12.67 -15.63
N LEU A 214 3.09 12.82 -15.49
CA LEU A 214 2.22 13.26 -16.59
C LEU A 214 2.62 14.65 -17.11
N TYR A 215 2.94 15.57 -16.20
CA TYR A 215 3.46 16.88 -16.53
C TYR A 215 4.74 16.76 -17.37
N GLU A 216 5.80 16.09 -16.88
CA GLU A 216 7.08 16.06 -17.58
C GLU A 216 7.05 15.30 -18.91
N ILE A 217 6.20 14.27 -19.03
CA ILE A 217 6.06 13.50 -20.26
C ILE A 217 5.44 14.34 -21.37
N TRP A 218 4.37 15.09 -21.08
CA TRP A 218 3.57 15.78 -22.10
C TRP A 218 3.86 17.29 -22.24
N TRP A 219 4.49 17.92 -21.24
CA TRP A 219 4.68 19.38 -21.22
C TRP A 219 5.47 19.91 -22.42
N SER A 220 6.53 19.22 -22.85
CA SER A 220 7.33 19.65 -23.99
C SER A 220 6.58 19.54 -25.31
N GLU A 221 5.74 18.52 -25.47
CA GLU A 221 5.00 18.28 -26.70
C GLU A 221 3.83 19.25 -26.86
N LEU A 222 3.16 19.59 -25.76
CA LEU A 222 2.02 20.50 -25.76
C LEU A 222 2.41 21.97 -25.89
N PHE A 223 3.54 22.38 -25.30
CA PHE A 223 3.89 23.80 -25.16
C PHE A 223 5.20 24.22 -25.83
N ARG A 224 6.12 23.30 -26.14
CA ARG A 224 7.40 23.64 -26.77
C ARG A 224 7.38 23.55 -28.30
N ARG A 225 6.32 23.01 -28.91
CA ARG A 225 6.15 22.98 -30.38
C ARG A 225 5.75 24.34 -30.99
N ASN A 226 5.42 25.34 -30.17
CA ASN A 226 4.94 26.65 -30.62
C ASN A 226 5.89 27.82 -30.25
N ALA A 227 7.13 27.54 -29.85
CA ALA A 227 8.16 28.53 -29.54
C ALA A 227 9.41 28.26 -30.39
#